data_AF-A0A2M6T0I3-F1
#
_entry.id   AF-A0A2M6T0I3-F1
#
_cell.length_a   1.000
_cell.length_b   1.000
_cell.length_c   1.000
_cell.angle_alpha   90.00
_cell.angle_beta   90.00
_cell.angle_gamma   90.00
#
_symmetry.space_group_name_H-M   'P 1'
#
loop_
_entity.id
_entity.type
_entity.pdbx_description
1 polymer ?
#
loop_
_entity_poly.entity_id
_entity_poly.type
_entity_poly.pdbx_seq_one_letter_code
_entity_poly.pdbx_strand_id
1 'polypeptide(L)'
;MKIIKILFVLIILVGLAAGIYFKVLKKEKNNYSLAKVSRATIIQEVSESGKLAAGEEINLSFKSSERLTEMAVVMGSQVSRGQKIAQLDISNLLIQLNETTAAYQATKAKVNKLLAGASAEEISVTEASVCQRRN
;
A
#
# COMPACT_ATOMS: atom_id res chain seq x y z
N MET A 1 -37.19 -43.49 -99.58
CA MET A 1 -36.05 -42.64 -99.11
C MET A 1 -36.39 -41.71 -97.93
N LYS A 2 -37.43 -41.99 -97.12
CA LYS A 2 -37.83 -41.15 -95.95
C LYS A 2 -37.44 -41.78 -94.59
N ILE A 3 -37.54 -43.11 -94.47
CA ILE A 3 -37.23 -43.87 -93.23
C ILE A 3 -35.74 -43.84 -92.85
N ILE A 4 -34.83 -43.92 -93.82
CA ILE A 4 -33.37 -43.82 -93.58
C ILE A 4 -32.98 -42.45 -93.01
N LYS A 5 -33.64 -41.36 -93.45
CA LYS A 5 -33.39 -40.01 -92.92
C LYS A 5 -33.88 -39.88 -91.47
N ILE A 6 -35.00 -40.53 -91.11
CA ILE A 6 -35.55 -40.54 -89.75
C ILE A 6 -34.62 -41.30 -88.78
N LEU A 7 -34.07 -42.44 -89.20
CA LEU A 7 -33.09 -43.20 -88.41
C LEU A 7 -31.80 -42.40 -88.13
N PHE A 8 -31.32 -41.64 -89.12
CA PHE A 8 -30.13 -40.81 -88.97
C PHE A 8 -30.34 -39.65 -88.00
N VAL A 9 -31.52 -39.00 -88.06
CA VAL A 9 -31.90 -37.95 -87.11
C VAL A 9 -32.05 -38.51 -85.69
N LEU A 10 -32.62 -39.71 -85.53
CA LEU A 10 -32.77 -40.35 -84.22
C LEU A 10 -31.40 -40.66 -83.59
N ILE A 11 -30.44 -41.18 -84.37
CA ILE A 11 -29.07 -41.44 -83.91
C ILE A 11 -28.36 -40.16 -83.47
N ILE A 12 -28.51 -39.08 -84.22
CA ILE A 12 -27.94 -37.77 -83.87
C ILE A 12 -28.56 -37.25 -82.57
N LEU A 13 -29.87 -37.42 -82.40
CA LEU A 13 -30.60 -36.95 -81.23
C LEU A 13 -30.24 -37.74 -79.96
N VAL A 14 -30.04 -39.06 -80.09
CA VAL A 14 -29.53 -39.92 -79.01
C VAL A 14 -28.07 -39.60 -78.68
N GLY A 15 -27.23 -39.34 -79.69
CA GLY A 15 -25.84 -38.93 -79.48
C GLY A 15 -25.72 -37.58 -78.76
N LEU A 16 -26.56 -36.60 -79.13
CA LEU A 16 -26.64 -35.32 -78.44
C LEU A 16 -27.14 -35.45 -77.01
N ALA A 17 -28.17 -36.27 -76.77
CA ALA A 17 -28.68 -36.54 -75.44
C ALA A 17 -27.62 -37.20 -74.54
N ALA A 18 -26.89 -38.19 -75.08
CA ALA A 18 -25.80 -38.85 -74.36
C ALA A 18 -24.62 -37.90 -74.07
N GLY A 19 -24.28 -37.01 -75.01
CA GLY A 19 -23.24 -36.01 -74.83
C GLY A 19 -23.57 -34.99 -73.74
N ILE A 20 -24.82 -34.52 -73.69
CA ILE A 20 -25.30 -33.61 -72.64
C ILE A 20 -25.33 -34.34 -71.29
N TYR A 21 -25.81 -35.58 -71.26
CA TYR A 21 -25.86 -36.38 -70.04
C TYR A 21 -24.46 -36.59 -69.45
N PHE A 22 -23.45 -36.93 -70.27
CA PHE A 22 -22.07 -37.09 -69.82
C PHE A 22 -21.45 -35.79 -69.29
N LYS A 23 -21.81 -34.63 -69.87
CA LYS A 23 -21.29 -33.33 -69.43
C LYS A 23 -21.90 -32.87 -68.11
N VAL A 24 -23.17 -33.19 -67.87
CA VAL A 24 -23.88 -32.88 -66.60
C VAL A 24 -23.49 -33.87 -65.49
N LEU A 25 -23.20 -35.13 -65.83
CA LEU A 25 -22.73 -36.13 -64.85
C LEU A 25 -21.30 -35.88 -64.38
N LYS A 26 -20.51 -35.11 -65.13
CA LYS A 26 -19.16 -34.68 -64.76
C LYS A 26 -19.25 -33.56 -63.73
N LYS A 27 -19.74 -33.91 -62.53
CA LYS A 27 -19.84 -33.03 -61.36
C LYS A 27 -18.49 -32.38 -61.09
N GLU A 28 -18.47 -31.05 -61.05
CA GLU A 28 -17.28 -30.28 -60.69
C GLU A 28 -16.73 -30.78 -59.36
N LYS A 29 -15.46 -31.21 -59.37
CA LYS A 29 -14.73 -31.51 -58.14
C LYS A 29 -14.52 -30.19 -57.43
N ASN A 30 -15.40 -29.86 -56.48
CA ASN A 30 -15.17 -28.76 -55.56
C ASN A 30 -13.82 -29.00 -54.86
N ASN A 31 -12.85 -28.16 -55.19
CA ASN A 31 -11.52 -28.19 -54.60
C ASN A 31 -11.60 -27.57 -53.21
N TYR A 32 -11.96 -28.38 -52.21
CA TYR A 32 -11.90 -27.97 -50.81
C TYR A 32 -10.44 -28.04 -50.34
N SER A 33 -9.90 -26.90 -49.92
CA SER A 33 -8.61 -26.86 -49.23
C SER A 33 -8.81 -27.34 -47.79
N LEU A 34 -8.43 -28.59 -47.53
CA LEU A 34 -8.52 -29.20 -46.21
C LEU A 34 -7.22 -28.96 -45.45
N ALA A 35 -7.31 -28.41 -44.24
CA ALA A 35 -6.18 -28.32 -43.32
C ALA A 35 -6.31 -29.41 -42.24
N LYS A 36 -5.18 -30.05 -41.92
CA LYS A 36 -5.11 -31.07 -40.85
C LYS A 36 -5.22 -30.36 -39.50
N VAL A 37 -6.31 -30.60 -38.76
CA VAL A 37 -6.49 -30.06 -37.41
C VAL A 37 -5.59 -30.84 -36.45
N SER A 38 -4.75 -30.13 -35.70
CA SER A 38 -3.92 -30.70 -34.63
C SER A 38 -4.27 -30.04 -33.30
N ARG A 39 -4.24 -30.82 -32.21
CA ARG A 39 -4.44 -30.30 -30.86
C ARG A 39 -3.09 -29.85 -30.33
N ALA A 40 -2.97 -28.57 -30.06
CA ALA A 40 -1.84 -27.99 -29.35
C ALA A 40 -2.36 -27.24 -28.12
N THR A 41 -1.58 -27.27 -27.03
CA THR A 41 -1.87 -26.48 -25.84
C THR A 41 -1.53 -25.03 -26.13
N ILE A 42 -2.53 -24.16 -26.15
CA ILE A 42 -2.33 -22.71 -26.31
C ILE A 42 -2.11 -22.14 -24.91
N ILE A 43 -0.92 -21.59 -24.65
CA ILE A 43 -0.62 -20.87 -23.42
C ILE A 43 -0.88 -19.39 -23.69
N GLN A 44 -1.94 -18.86 -23.10
CA GLN A 44 -2.27 -17.44 -23.16
C GLN A 44 -1.63 -16.75 -21.96
N GLU A 45 -0.47 -16.16 -22.16
CA GLU A 45 0.20 -15.34 -21.16
C GLU A 45 -0.45 -13.95 -21.16
N VAL A 46 -1.01 -13.54 -20.02
CA VAL A 46 -1.54 -12.19 -19.81
C VAL A 46 -0.50 -11.43 -19.01
N SER A 47 0.18 -10.48 -19.64
CA SER A 47 1.08 -9.57 -18.93
C SER A 47 0.29 -8.47 -18.24
N GLU A 48 0.09 -8.62 -16.94
CA GLU A 48 -0.43 -7.55 -16.10
C GLU A 48 0.72 -6.68 -15.60
N SER A 49 0.61 -5.36 -15.82
CA SER A 49 1.58 -4.39 -15.31
C SER A 49 1.04 -3.77 -14.03
N GLY A 50 1.60 -4.16 -12.88
CA GLY A 50 1.35 -3.52 -11.60
C GLY A 50 2.37 -2.41 -11.33
N LYS A 51 1.94 -1.28 -10.75
CA LYS A 51 2.86 -0.31 -10.15
C LYS A 51 3.13 -0.72 -8.72
N LEU A 52 4.41 -0.92 -8.37
CA LEU A 52 4.82 -1.01 -6.98
C LEU A 52 4.66 0.38 -6.34
N ALA A 53 3.72 0.51 -5.41
CA ALA A 53 3.68 1.69 -4.56
C ALA A 53 4.88 1.61 -3.60
N ALA A 54 5.72 2.64 -3.61
CA ALA A 54 6.73 2.81 -2.56
C ALA A 54 6.01 2.86 -1.19
N GLY A 55 6.69 2.42 -0.13
CA GLY A 55 6.11 2.38 1.21
C GLY A 55 5.58 3.74 1.70
N GLU A 56 4.94 3.75 2.88
CA GLU A 56 4.40 4.96 3.47
C GLU A 56 5.44 6.08 3.58
N GLU A 57 5.12 7.25 3.04
CA GLU A 57 5.92 8.46 3.19
C GLU A 57 5.37 9.28 4.36
N ILE A 58 6.23 9.65 5.30
CA ILE A 58 5.87 10.42 6.49
C ILE A 58 6.79 11.62 6.60
N ASN A 59 6.19 12.81 6.69
CA ASN A 59 6.92 14.04 7.00
C ASN A 59 7.18 14.12 8.51
N LEU A 60 8.45 14.05 8.89
CA LEU A 60 8.87 14.18 10.29
C LEU A 60 9.06 15.65 10.66
N SER A 61 8.38 16.09 11.71
CA SER A 61 8.48 17.44 12.26
C SER A 61 8.73 17.39 13.77
N PHE A 62 9.45 18.38 14.29
CA PHE A 62 9.60 18.53 15.74
C PHE A 62 8.34 19.10 16.38
N LYS A 63 8.13 18.78 17.65
CA LYS A 63 7.01 19.32 18.45
C LYS A 63 7.22 20.78 18.85
N SER A 64 8.47 21.25 18.90
CA SER A 64 8.85 22.61 19.27
C SER A 64 9.71 23.24 18.18
N SER A 65 9.71 24.58 18.15
CA SER A 65 10.41 25.39 17.15
C SER A 65 11.78 25.88 17.66
N GLU A 66 12.54 25.02 18.32
CA GLU A 66 13.87 25.39 18.84
C GLU A 66 14.97 25.20 17.79
N ARG A 67 16.18 25.69 18.11
CA ARG A 67 17.34 25.59 17.23
C ARG A 67 17.81 24.14 17.13
N LEU A 68 18.14 23.69 15.91
CA LEU A 68 18.76 22.38 15.70
C LEU A 68 20.20 22.40 16.25
N THR A 69 20.51 21.43 17.10
CA THR A 69 21.86 21.27 17.69
C THR A 69 22.66 20.19 16.98
N GLU A 70 22.02 19.09 16.61
CA GLU A 70 22.69 17.94 16.00
C GLU A 70 21.81 17.25 14.95
N MET A 71 22.43 16.76 13.87
CA MET A 71 21.81 15.87 12.90
C MET A 71 22.61 14.57 12.83
N ALA A 72 22.00 13.46 13.24
CA ALA A 72 22.66 12.19 13.46
C ALA A 72 22.57 11.23 12.25
N VAL A 73 21.87 11.62 11.18
CA VAL A 73 21.71 10.82 9.97
C VAL A 73 21.92 11.65 8.71
N VAL A 74 22.31 10.98 7.63
CA VAL A 74 22.47 11.58 6.29
C VAL A 74 21.38 11.10 5.34
N MET A 75 21.12 11.87 4.28
CA MET A 75 20.13 11.52 3.27
C MET A 75 20.40 10.13 2.68
N GLY A 76 19.35 9.32 2.53
CA GLY A 76 19.43 7.94 2.03
C GLY A 76 19.79 6.89 3.08
N SER A 77 20.03 7.28 4.34
CA SER A 77 20.28 6.32 5.42
C SER A 77 19.00 5.57 5.80
N GLN A 78 19.13 4.26 6.02
CA GLN A 78 18.07 3.47 6.65
C GLN A 78 18.06 3.74 8.15
N VAL A 79 16.88 3.99 8.71
CA VAL A 79 16.67 4.28 10.14
C VAL A 79 15.69 3.30 10.75
N SER A 80 15.92 2.93 12.00
CA SER A 80 15.05 2.04 12.76
C SER A 80 14.12 2.82 13.70
N ARG A 81 13.03 2.19 14.13
CA ARG A 81 12.09 2.79 15.08
C ARG A 81 12.79 3.15 16.38
N GLY A 82 12.63 4.41 16.82
CA GLY A 82 13.24 4.92 18.05
C GLY A 82 14.69 5.40 17.89
N GLN A 83 15.28 5.29 16.70
CA GLN A 83 16.60 5.84 16.43
C GLN A 83 16.56 7.37 16.46
N LYS A 84 17.56 7.98 17.11
CA LYS A 84 17.75 9.44 17.09
C LYS A 84 18.21 9.87 15.69
N ILE A 85 17.45 10.74 15.06
CA ILE A 85 17.70 11.28 13.71
C ILE A 85 18.29 12.69 13.80
N ALA A 86 17.81 13.47 14.77
CA ALA A 86 18.22 14.85 15.00
C ALA A 86 17.87 15.27 16.43
N GLN A 87 18.54 16.29 16.93
CA GLN A 87 18.33 16.81 18.29
C GLN A 87 18.26 18.34 18.27
N LEU A 88 17.21 18.87 18.89
CA LEU A 88 17.07 20.31 19.16
C LEU A 88 17.87 20.71 20.40
N ASP A 89 18.18 22.00 20.50
CA ASP A 89 18.61 22.61 21.76
C ASP A 89 17.50 22.44 22.80
N ILE A 90 17.85 21.91 23.98
CA ILE A 90 16.91 21.62 25.07
C ILE A 90 17.27 22.40 26.34
N SER A 91 18.17 23.38 26.25
CA SER A 91 18.70 24.11 27.41
C SER A 91 17.58 24.77 28.22
N ASN A 92 16.65 25.44 27.54
CA ASN A 92 15.49 26.08 28.19
C ASN A 92 14.55 25.05 28.84
N LEU A 93 14.32 23.92 28.16
CA LEU A 93 13.47 22.85 28.67
C LEU A 93 14.07 22.21 29.94
N LEU A 94 15.39 22.07 30.00
CA LEU A 94 16.09 21.57 31.19
C LEU A 94 15.99 22.54 32.38
N ILE A 95 16.11 23.85 32.13
CA ILE A 95 15.92 24.87 33.16
C ILE A 95 14.48 24.78 33.70
N GLN A 96 13.49 24.77 32.82
CA GLN A 96 12.08 24.68 33.20
C GLN A 96 11.78 23.40 33.99
N LEU A 97 12.37 22.27 33.58
CA LEU A 97 12.24 21.00 34.29
C LEU A 97 12.81 21.09 35.71
N ASN A 98 13.97 21.71 35.88
CA ASN A 98 14.59 21.88 37.19
C ASN A 98 13.75 22.79 38.10
N GLU A 99 13.24 23.90 37.57
CA GLU A 99 12.36 24.82 38.32
C GLU A 99 11.07 24.12 38.79
N THR A 100 10.40 23.40 37.88
CA THR A 100 9.17 22.66 38.22
C THR A 100 9.45 21.52 39.19
N THR A 101 10.58 20.83 39.06
CA THR A 101 10.98 19.79 40.01
C THR A 101 11.22 20.36 41.41
N ALA A 102 11.90 21.51 41.51
CA ALA A 102 12.13 22.19 42.79
C ALA A 102 10.81 22.65 43.43
N ALA A 103 9.91 23.24 42.64
CA ALA A 103 8.59 23.66 43.11
C ALA A 103 7.74 22.46 43.61
N TYR A 104 7.80 21.34 42.88
CA TYR A 104 7.16 20.09 43.29
C TYR A 104 7.70 19.58 44.64
N GLN A 105 9.02 19.55 44.82
CA GLN A 105 9.64 19.11 46.07
C GLN A 105 9.30 20.03 47.25
N ALA A 106 9.31 21.35 47.05
CA ALA A 106 8.92 22.31 48.08
C ALA A 106 7.45 22.10 48.51
N THR A 107 6.56 21.86 47.54
CA THR A 107 5.15 21.59 47.81
C THR A 107 4.98 20.27 48.55
N LYS A 108 5.69 19.22 48.12
CA LYS A 108 5.70 17.91 48.79
C LYS A 108 6.19 18.02 50.23
N ALA A 109 7.25 18.77 50.48
CA ALA A 109 7.76 19.03 51.83
C ALA A 109 6.72 19.76 52.71
N LYS A 110 6.01 20.76 52.15
CA LYS A 110 4.93 21.46 52.85
C LYS A 110 3.78 20.53 53.20
N VAL A 111 3.34 19.67 52.26
CA VAL A 111 2.29 18.67 52.51
C VAL A 111 2.74 17.69 53.60
N ASN A 112 3.98 17.20 53.52
CA ASN A 112 4.52 16.31 54.55
C ASN A 112 4.58 16.99 55.92
N LYS A 113 4.96 18.28 55.99
CA LYS A 113 4.91 19.05 57.25
C LYS A 113 3.49 19.16 57.79
N LEU A 114 2.50 19.42 56.93
CA LEU A 114 1.10 19.48 57.34
C LEU A 114 0.56 18.13 57.83
N LEU A 115 0.95 17.03 57.18
CA LEU A 115 0.55 15.67 57.56
C LEU A 115 1.24 15.20 58.84
N ALA A 116 2.50 15.56 59.04
CA ALA A 116 3.26 15.23 60.26
C ALA A 116 2.72 15.96 61.50
N GLY A 117 1.95 17.04 61.32
CA GLY A 117 1.46 17.87 62.41
C GLY A 117 2.55 18.75 63.04
N ALA A 118 2.24 19.41 64.14
CA ALA A 118 3.20 20.22 64.88
C ALA A 118 4.25 19.31 65.55
N SER A 119 5.53 19.63 65.38
CA SER A 119 6.59 18.89 66.08
C SER A 119 6.56 19.22 67.58
N ALA A 120 7.10 18.34 68.42
CA ALA A 120 7.14 18.56 69.87
C ALA A 120 7.88 19.86 70.23
N GLU A 121 8.89 20.22 69.44
CA GLU A 121 9.63 21.47 69.58
C GLU A 121 8.74 22.69 69.25
N GLU A 122 7.96 22.61 68.15
CA GLU A 122 7.06 23.68 67.71
C GLU A 122 5.92 23.90 68.75
N ILE A 123 5.46 22.82 69.39
CA ILE A 123 4.50 22.89 70.52
C ILE A 123 5.14 23.55 71.73
N SER A 124 6.33 23.10 72.17
CA SER A 124 7.00 23.68 73.35
C SER A 124 7.34 25.17 73.19
N VAL A 125 7.74 25.59 71.99
CA VAL A 125 8.03 27.00 71.68
C VAL A 125 6.74 27.81 71.70
N THR A 126 5.66 27.27 71.14
CA THR A 126 4.34 27.94 71.16
C THR A 126 3.81 28.07 72.58
N GLU A 127 3.94 27.03 73.40
CA GLU A 127 3.56 27.03 74.82
C GLU A 127 4.40 28.04 75.63
N ALA A 128 5.72 28.06 75.45
CA ALA A 128 6.60 29.03 76.08
C ALA A 128 6.24 30.47 75.69
N SER A 129 5.89 30.70 74.42
CA SER A 129 5.46 32.00 73.90
C SER A 129 4.15 32.48 74.52
N VAL A 130 3.18 31.57 74.74
CA VAL A 130 1.92 31.89 75.42
C VAL A 130 2.16 32.16 76.90
N CYS A 131 3.03 31.37 77.54
CA CYS A 131 3.37 31.55 78.94
C CYS A 131 4.06 32.90 79.20
N GLN A 132 4.96 33.32 78.30
CA GLN A 132 5.64 34.60 78.40
C GLN A 132 4.71 35.80 78.13
N ARG A 133 3.70 35.65 77.27
CA ARG A 133 2.72 36.72 77.00
C ARG A 133 1.68 36.88 78.12
N ARG A 134 1.55 35.89 79.01
CA ARG A 134 0.58 35.89 80.11
C ARG A 134 1.10 36.55 81.39
N ASN A 135 2.42 36.74 81.51
CA ASN A 135 3.04 37.56 82.56
C ASN A 135 3.19 39.01 82.10
#